data_AF-A0A5C2HGY1-F1
#
_entry.id   AF-A0A5C2HGY1-F1
#
_cell.length_a   1.000
_cell.length_b   1.000
_cell.length_c   1.000
_cell.angle_alpha   90.00
_cell.angle_beta   90.00
_cell.angle_gamma   90.00
#
_symmetry.space_group_name_H-M   'P 1'
#
loop_
_entity.id
_entity.type
_entity.pdbx_description
1 polymer ?
#
loop_
_entity_poly.entity_id
_entity_poly.type
_entity_poly.pdbx_seq_one_letter_code
_entity_poly.pdbx_strand_id
1 'polypeptide(L)' 'MSFQTQNAKGTEAKDTMMTIAQTAKKLGVNLFDYIYDRLSSAKNLPSLAEIIRLKASSVLDST' A
#
# COMPACT_ATOMS: atom_id res chain seq x y z
N MET A 1 -30.43 14.53 -10.65
CA MET A 1 -29.37 14.66 -9.64
C MET A 1 -28.66 13.31 -9.47
N SER A 2 -27.33 13.35 -9.30
CA SER A 2 -26.36 12.30 -8.91
C SER A 2 -26.29 10.97 -9.66
N PHE A 3 -25.40 10.92 -10.65
CA PHE A 3 -24.67 9.74 -11.13
C PHE A 3 -23.52 9.34 -10.16
N GLN A 4 -23.75 9.42 -8.85
CA GLN A 4 -22.69 9.19 -7.86
C GLN A 4 -23.06 7.98 -6.99
N THR A 5 -22.17 6.98 -7.06
CA THR A 5 -22.01 5.79 -6.21
C THR A 5 -23.17 4.78 -6.20
N GLN A 6 -23.09 3.78 -7.08
CA GLN A 6 -23.99 2.60 -7.04
C GLN A 6 -23.71 1.66 -5.86
N ASN A 7 -22.60 1.78 -5.12
CA ASN A 7 -22.35 0.95 -3.93
C ASN A 7 -21.26 1.55 -3.00
N ALA A 8 -21.59 1.82 -1.73
CA ALA A 8 -20.64 2.35 -0.74
C ALA A 8 -19.40 1.44 -0.55
N LYS A 9 -19.61 0.13 -0.64
CA LYS A 9 -18.54 -0.89 -0.58
C LYS A 9 -17.49 -0.74 -1.69
N GLY A 10 -17.91 -0.30 -2.89
CA GLY A 10 -16.99 -0.09 -4.00
C GLY A 10 -16.08 1.13 -3.78
N THR A 11 -16.61 2.18 -3.15
CA THR A 11 -15.85 3.36 -2.76
C THR A 11 -14.83 3.02 -1.68
N GLU A 12 -15.23 2.26 -0.66
CA GLU A 12 -14.34 1.85 0.43
C GLU A 12 -13.19 0.94 -0.05
N ALA A 13 -13.51 -0.03 -0.91
CA ALA A 13 -12.49 -0.89 -1.52
C ALA A 13 -11.50 -0.08 -2.38
N LYS A 14 -12.01 0.89 -3.15
CA LYS A 14 -11.18 1.78 -3.96
C LYS A 14 -10.30 2.68 -3.10
N ASP A 15 -10.83 3.26 -2.03
CA ASP A 15 -10.09 4.11 -1.09
C ASP A 15 -8.94 3.34 -0.42
N THR A 16 -9.24 2.12 0.02
CA THR A 16 -8.23 1.21 0.60
C THR A 16 -7.12 0.90 -0.41
N MET A 17 -7.48 0.50 -1.64
CA MET A 17 -6.50 0.23 -2.69
C MET A 17 -5.68 1.47 -3.06
N MET A 18 -6.30 2.66 -3.07
CA MET A 18 -5.65 3.92 -3.40
C MET A 18 -4.63 4.32 -2.33
N THR A 19 -4.96 4.14 -1.06
CA THR A 19 -4.03 4.36 0.07
C THR A 19 -2.82 3.43 0.01
N ILE A 20 -3.04 2.14 -0.28
CA ILE A 20 -1.95 1.16 -0.44
C ILE A 20 -1.09 1.53 -1.64
N ALA A 21 -1.70 1.88 -2.78
CA ALA A 21 -0.99 2.29 -3.99
C ALA A 21 -0.11 3.52 -3.78
N GLN A 22 -0.64 4.55 -3.11
CA GLN A 22 0.12 5.75 -2.78
C GLN A 22 1.30 5.45 -1.86
N THR A 23 1.08 4.60 -0.85
CA THR A 23 2.12 4.26 0.11
C THR A 23 3.22 3.42 -0.55
N ALA A 24 2.85 2.42 -1.37
CA ALA A 24 3.79 1.64 -2.18
C ALA A 24 4.61 2.52 -3.13
N LYS A 25 3.94 3.46 -3.81
CA LYS A 25 4.61 4.45 -4.66
C LYS A 25 5.58 5.34 -3.90
N LYS A 26 5.23 5.78 -2.69
CA LYS A 26 6.11 6.59 -1.81
C LYS A 26 7.35 5.83 -1.35
N LEU A 27 7.22 4.51 -1.18
CA LEU A 27 8.31 3.64 -0.76
C LEU A 27 9.17 3.16 -1.95
N GLY A 28 8.65 3.23 -3.18
CA GLY A 28 9.30 2.72 -4.39
C GLY A 28 9.05 1.22 -4.62
N VAL A 29 7.97 0.67 -4.04
CA VAL A 29 7.62 -0.75 -4.11
C VAL A 29 6.60 -0.98 -5.21
N ASN A 30 6.75 -2.07 -5.95
CA ASN A 30 5.77 -2.44 -6.97
C ASN A 30 4.48 -2.98 -6.32
N LEU A 31 3.39 -2.24 -6.49
CA LEU A 31 2.08 -2.56 -5.90
C LEU A 31 1.55 -3.91 -6.38
N PHE A 32 1.78 -4.26 -7.65
CA PHE A 32 1.27 -5.51 -8.22
C PHE A 32 1.90 -6.72 -7.53
N ASP A 33 3.22 -6.71 -7.38
CA ASP A 33 3.99 -7.72 -6.65
C ASP A 33 3.51 -7.86 -5.19
N TYR A 34 3.26 -6.73 -4.52
CA TYR A 34 2.74 -6.70 -3.15
C TYR A 34 1.33 -7.29 -3.03
N ILE A 35 0.42 -6.96 -3.95
CA ILE A 35 -0.94 -7.52 -3.96
C ILE A 35 -0.89 -9.01 -4.29
N TYR A 36 -0.05 -9.41 -5.26
CA TYR A 36 0.13 -10.81 -5.65
C TYR A 36 0.67 -11.65 -4.48
N ASP A 37 1.69 -11.17 -3.76
CA ASP A 37 2.24 -11.83 -2.57
C ASP A 37 1.21 -11.95 -1.43
N ARG A 38 0.39 -10.90 -1.22
CA ARG A 38 -0.72 -10.92 -0.25
C ARG A 38 -1.82 -11.92 -0.60
N LEU A 39 -2.17 -12.04 -1.88
CA LEU A 39 -3.16 -13.00 -2.37
C LEU A 39 -2.62 -14.43 -2.33
N SER A 40 -1.33 -14.60 -2.67
CA SER A 40 -0.63 -15.88 -2.62
C SER A 40 -0.34 -16.35 -1.18
N SER A 41 -0.65 -15.52 -0.16
CA SER A 41 -0.32 -15.73 1.26
C SER A 41 1.17 -16.01 1.53
N ALA A 42 2.04 -15.71 0.56
CA ALA A 42 3.44 -16.03 0.61
C ALA A 42 4.17 -15.13 1.62
N LYS A 43 3.65 -13.93 1.90
CA LYS A 43 4.18 -12.94 2.87
C LYS A 43 5.70 -12.74 2.74
N ASN A 44 6.24 -12.87 1.53
CA ASN A 44 7.67 -12.69 1.30
C ASN A 44 8.02 -11.21 1.27
N LEU A 45 7.07 -10.33 0.92
CA LEU A 45 7.31 -8.90 0.99
C LEU A 45 7.13 -8.38 2.43
N PRO A 46 8.10 -7.61 2.96
CA PRO A 46 7.93 -6.91 4.23
C PRO A 46 6.72 -5.98 4.14
N SER A 47 5.98 -5.90 5.25
CA SER A 47 4.82 -5.02 5.30
C SER A 47 5.22 -3.59 4.95
N LEU A 48 4.30 -2.85 4.33
CA LEU A 48 4.53 -1.47 3.94
C LEU A 48 5.01 -0.60 5.12
N ALA A 49 4.55 -0.92 6.34
CA ALA A 49 4.99 -0.31 7.60
C ALA A 49 6.46 -0.63 7.96
N GLU A 50 6.92 -1.87 7.72
CA GLU A 50 8.31 -2.27 7.96
C GLU A 50 9.26 -1.57 6.99
N ILE A 51 8.85 -1.39 5.73
CA ILE A 51 9.65 -0.63 4.74
C ILE A 51 9.76 0.85 5.16
N ILE A 52 8.68 1.41 5.72
CA ILE A 52 8.70 2.77 6.31
C ILE A 52 9.69 2.83 7.47
N ARG A 53 9.65 1.86 8.40
CA ARG A 53 10.58 1.80 9.53
C ARG A 53 12.03 1.63 9.10
N LEU A 54 12.30 0.78 8.11
CA LEU A 54 13.65 0.60 7.55
C LEU A 54 14.18 1.88 6.93
N LYS A 55 13.37 2.57 6.10
CA LYS A 55 13.76 3.88 5.55
C LYS A 55 13.95 4.94 6.63
N ALA A 56 13.08 4.97 7.64
CA ALA A 56 13.20 5.92 8.74
C ALA A 56 14.45 5.67 9.59
N SER A 57 14.77 4.41 9.90
CA SER A 57 16.00 4.03 10.62
C SER A 57 17.26 4.33 9.81
N SER A 58 17.25 4.12 8.49
CA SER A 58 18.39 4.43 7.64
C SER A 58 18.73 5.94 7.58
N VAL A 59 17.78 6.82 7.90
CA VAL A 59 18.01 8.28 7.95
C VAL A 59 18.70 8.70 9.26
N LEU A 60 18.63 7.89 10.32
CA LEU A 60 19.18 8.22 11.64
C LEU A 60 20.67 7.92 11.80
N ASP A 61 21.29 7.19 10.87
CA ASP A 61 22.72 6.81 10.93
C ASP A 61 23.65 7.87 10.27
N SER A 62 23.09 8.94 9.70
CA SER A 62 23.85 9.94 8.93
C SER A 62 23.83 11.35 9.51
N THR A 63 23.49 11.53 10.80
CA THR A 63 23.59 12.83 11.50
C THR A 63 24.56 12.77 12.66
#